data_AF-A0A855FVU6-F1
#
_entry.id   AF-A0A855FVU6-F1
#
_cell.length_a   1.000
_cell.length_b   1.000
_cell.length_c   1.000
_cell.angle_alpha   90.00
_cell.angle_beta   90.00
_cell.angle_gamma   90.00
#
_symmetry.space_group_name_H-M   'P 1'
#
loop_
_entity.id
_entity.type
_entity.pdbx_description
1 polymer ?
#
loop_
_entity_poly.entity_id
_entity_poly.type
_entity_poly.pdbx_seq_one_letter_code
_entity_poly.pdbx_strand_id
1 'polypeptide(L)'
;MGMLISYAFVLVYAVLFVWQCCKYELHGWLAASVTVWLVLVNISSEILPDIAGPFKPLNSFLVPMYVLLGSCFVMHQGDKFKKSPYLTMLLYSSWLQIGTLVICLALIMCLVKKAILLVPLLVSLCQMFAWQPIFWIGTQWILMMMMFYRSTDKEQSIWRLQTLLLFSLFAQLAYMILSFGGKL
;
A
#
# COMPACT_ATOMS: atom_id res chain seq x y z
N MET A 1 7.40 -20.88 -6.85
CA MET A 1 6.60 -20.19 -7.89
C MET A 1 5.93 -18.92 -7.37
N GLY A 2 5.16 -18.96 -6.27
CA GLY A 2 4.49 -17.76 -5.71
C GLY A 2 5.41 -16.61 -5.25
N MET A 3 6.59 -16.93 -4.69
CA MET A 3 7.58 -15.92 -4.29
C MET A 3 8.14 -15.13 -5.51
N LEU A 4 8.45 -15.84 -6.60
CA LEU A 4 8.95 -15.21 -7.84
C LEU A 4 7.91 -14.25 -8.46
N ILE A 5 6.64 -14.65 -8.45
CA ILE A 5 5.55 -13.80 -8.92
C ILE A 5 5.46 -12.53 -8.05
N SER A 6 5.51 -12.67 -6.74
CA SER A 6 5.49 -11.53 -5.81
C SER A 6 6.63 -10.55 -6.07
N TYR A 7 7.84 -11.05 -6.30
CA TYR A 7 9.00 -10.23 -6.66
C TYR A 7 8.81 -9.49 -7.99
N ALA A 8 8.28 -10.16 -9.00
CA ALA A 8 8.02 -9.52 -10.29
C ALA A 8 7.04 -8.35 -10.16
N PHE A 9 5.96 -8.52 -9.39
CA PHE A 9 5.00 -7.44 -9.12
C PHE A 9 5.63 -6.25 -8.41
N VAL A 10 6.43 -6.51 -7.37
CA VAL A 10 7.15 -5.47 -6.63
C VAL A 10 8.14 -4.73 -7.52
N LEU A 11 8.88 -5.45 -8.36
CA LEU A 11 9.86 -4.87 -9.26
C LEU A 11 9.18 -4.00 -10.33
N VAL A 12 8.09 -4.48 -10.95
CA VAL A 12 7.30 -3.70 -11.90
C VAL A 12 6.76 -2.44 -11.22
N TYR A 13 6.22 -2.56 -10.01
CA TYR A 13 5.75 -1.42 -9.22
C TYR A 13 6.86 -0.38 -8.97
N ALA A 14 8.04 -0.84 -8.52
CA ALA A 14 9.19 0.02 -8.26
C ALA A 14 9.69 0.72 -9.53
N VAL A 15 9.85 -0.01 -10.63
CA VAL A 15 10.33 0.51 -11.91
C VAL A 15 9.36 1.55 -12.48
N LEU A 16 8.04 1.28 -12.45
CA LEU A 16 7.03 2.24 -12.89
C LEU A 16 7.07 3.52 -12.04
N PHE A 17 7.18 3.38 -10.72
CA PHE A 17 7.30 4.52 -9.82
C PHE A 17 8.54 5.36 -10.14
N VAL A 18 9.73 4.74 -10.22
CA VAL A 18 10.99 5.44 -10.54
C VAL A 18 10.91 6.12 -11.90
N TRP A 19 10.44 5.41 -12.93
CA TRP A 19 10.32 5.96 -14.28
C TRP A 19 9.39 7.17 -14.32
N GLN A 20 8.24 7.10 -13.66
CA GLN A 20 7.29 8.20 -13.58
C GLN A 20 7.86 9.39 -12.78
N CYS A 21 8.51 9.14 -11.65
CA CYS A 21 9.15 10.21 -10.88
C CYS A 21 10.25 10.92 -11.68
N CYS A 22 11.06 10.18 -12.43
CA CYS A 22 12.09 10.77 -13.30
C CYS A 22 11.48 11.54 -14.48
N LYS A 23 10.47 10.97 -15.15
CA LYS A 23 9.81 11.60 -16.30
C LYS A 23 9.13 12.93 -15.95
N TYR A 24 8.56 13.04 -14.74
CA TYR A 24 7.81 14.21 -14.29
C TYR A 24 8.57 15.09 -13.28
N GLU A 25 9.89 14.90 -13.16
CA GLU A 25 10.78 15.70 -12.29
C GLU A 25 10.33 15.76 -10.82
N LEU A 26 9.77 14.66 -10.33
CA LEU A 26 9.35 14.46 -8.94
C LEU A 26 10.48 13.79 -8.14
N HIS A 27 11.71 14.28 -8.32
CA HIS A 27 12.91 13.75 -7.67
C HIS A 27 12.83 13.82 -6.14
N GLY A 28 12.13 14.81 -5.58
CA GLY A 28 11.90 14.90 -4.15
C GLY A 28 11.14 13.69 -3.59
N TRP A 29 10.16 13.17 -4.33
CA TRP A 29 9.38 12.01 -3.87
C TRP A 29 10.20 10.73 -3.96
N LEU A 30 10.96 10.58 -5.04
CA LEU A 30 11.90 9.47 -5.17
C LEU A 30 12.96 9.51 -4.05
N ALA A 31 13.57 10.66 -3.81
CA ALA A 31 14.59 10.83 -2.77
C ALA A 31 14.03 10.54 -1.37
N ALA A 32 12.84 11.06 -1.04
CA ALA A 32 12.18 10.79 0.24
C ALA A 32 11.89 9.30 0.42
N SER A 33 11.33 8.64 -0.62
CA SER A 33 11.01 7.21 -0.57
C SER A 33 12.27 6.34 -0.41
N VAL A 34 13.35 6.67 -1.13
CA VAL A 34 14.64 5.99 -1.01
C VAL A 34 15.27 6.23 0.36
N THR A 35 15.17 7.44 0.90
CA THR A 35 15.69 7.76 2.24
C THR A 35 14.98 6.94 3.31
N VAL A 36 13.64 6.89 3.25
CA VAL A 36 12.83 6.07 4.16
C VAL A 36 13.21 4.59 4.05
N TRP A 37 13.39 4.09 2.82
CA TRP A 37 13.84 2.71 2.58
C TRP A 37 15.20 2.44 3.23
N LEU A 38 16.20 3.30 3.00
CA LEU A 38 17.55 3.11 3.57
C LEU A 38 17.54 3.12 5.10
N VAL A 39 16.81 4.05 5.71
CA VAL A 39 16.70 4.14 7.18
C VAL A 39 16.06 2.87 7.74
N LEU A 40 14.94 2.40 7.17
CA LEU A 40 14.25 1.20 7.65
C LEU A 40 15.03 -0.08 7.38
N VAL A 41 15.75 -0.16 6.26
CA VAL A 41 16.64 -1.28 5.96
C VAL A 41 17.77 -1.35 6.97
N ASN A 42 18.42 -0.23 7.29
CA ASN A 42 19.51 -0.21 8.25
C ASN A 42 19.03 -0.62 9.65
N ILE A 43 17.94 -0.02 10.13
CA ILE A 43 17.34 -0.38 11.43
C ILE A 43 16.96 -1.87 11.46
N SER A 44 16.30 -2.37 10.41
CA SER A 44 15.90 -3.78 10.37
C SER A 44 17.08 -4.74 10.26
N SER A 45 18.14 -4.37 9.52
CA SER A 45 19.37 -5.16 9.39
C SER A 45 20.11 -5.29 10.72
N GLU A 46 20.08 -4.24 11.56
CA GLU A 46 20.67 -4.26 12.90
C GLU A 46 19.87 -5.12 13.88
N ILE A 47 18.53 -5.05 13.83
CA ILE A 47 17.66 -5.81 14.75
C ILE A 47 17.57 -7.29 14.36
N LEU A 48 17.57 -7.59 13.06
CA LEU A 48 17.39 -8.92 12.48
C LEU A 48 18.51 -9.23 11.47
N PRO A 49 19.76 -9.43 11.94
CA PRO A 49 20.88 -9.77 11.09
C PRO A 49 20.58 -11.06 10.28
N ASP A 50 21.09 -11.13 9.05
CA ASP A 50 20.91 -12.21 8.05
C ASP A 50 19.48 -12.41 7.50
N ILE A 51 18.46 -11.90 8.19
CA ILE A 51 17.04 -11.99 7.82
C ILE A 51 16.58 -10.74 7.08
N ALA A 52 16.98 -9.55 7.56
CA ALA A 52 16.45 -8.26 7.11
C ALA A 52 17.49 -7.41 6.35
N GLY A 53 18.00 -7.91 5.22
CA GLY A 53 18.89 -7.15 4.34
C GLY A 53 18.15 -6.31 3.27
N PRO A 54 18.85 -5.42 2.53
CA PRO A 54 18.25 -4.54 1.53
C PRO A 54 17.48 -5.29 0.43
N PHE A 55 18.06 -6.39 -0.05
CA PHE A 55 17.50 -7.24 -1.12
C PHE A 55 16.87 -8.53 -0.59
N LYS A 56 16.63 -8.60 0.72
CA LYS A 56 15.90 -9.73 1.31
C LYS A 56 14.39 -9.51 1.12
N PRO A 57 13.59 -10.60 1.11
CA PRO A 57 12.14 -10.50 0.90
C PRO A 57 11.47 -9.51 1.85
N LEU A 58 11.92 -9.48 3.11
CA LEU A 58 11.40 -8.63 4.17
C LEU A 58 11.38 -7.15 3.77
N ASN A 59 12.52 -6.61 3.31
CA ASN A 59 12.60 -5.20 2.94
C ASN A 59 12.12 -4.93 1.52
N SER A 60 12.18 -5.92 0.63
CA SER A 60 11.75 -5.75 -0.76
C SER A 60 10.23 -5.65 -0.88
N PHE A 61 9.47 -6.41 -0.09
CA PHE A 61 8.01 -6.39 -0.14
C PHE A 61 7.38 -5.14 0.50
N LEU A 62 8.18 -4.38 1.26
CA LEU A 62 7.80 -3.11 1.85
C LEU A 62 7.98 -1.90 0.90
N VAL A 63 8.36 -2.11 -0.36
CA VAL A 63 8.47 -1.01 -1.35
C VAL A 63 7.24 -0.10 -1.41
N PRO A 64 5.98 -0.61 -1.45
CA PRO A 64 4.79 0.24 -1.44
C PRO A 64 4.72 1.16 -0.20
N MET A 65 5.23 0.68 0.94
CA MET A 65 5.29 1.45 2.18
C MET A 65 6.27 2.59 2.10
N TYR A 66 7.45 2.36 1.54
CA TYR A 66 8.45 3.42 1.39
C TYR A 66 7.96 4.51 0.44
N VAL A 67 7.30 4.13 -0.66
CA VAL A 67 6.68 5.07 -1.60
C VAL A 67 5.62 5.92 -0.91
N LEU A 68 4.77 5.31 -0.09
CA LEU A 68 3.76 6.06 0.65
C LEU A 68 4.39 6.97 1.71
N LEU A 69 5.31 6.49 2.54
CA LEU A 69 5.93 7.31 3.57
C LEU A 69 6.69 8.50 2.97
N GLY A 70 7.37 8.28 1.83
CA GLY A 70 7.98 9.35 1.04
C GLY A 70 6.97 10.37 0.50
N SER A 71 5.71 9.97 0.31
CA SER A 71 4.64 10.85 -0.19
C SER A 71 4.27 11.98 0.78
N CYS A 72 4.37 11.74 2.08
CA CYS A 72 4.08 12.75 3.11
C CYS A 72 4.95 13.99 2.92
N PHE A 73 6.19 13.81 2.47
CA PHE A 73 7.15 14.90 2.27
C PHE A 73 6.90 15.70 1.00
N VAL A 74 6.09 15.18 0.07
CA VAL A 74 5.96 15.76 -1.29
C VAL A 74 4.53 16.19 -1.62
N MET A 75 3.56 15.96 -0.73
CA MET A 75 2.18 16.47 -0.84
C MET A 75 2.09 17.96 -1.15
N HIS A 76 3.08 18.75 -0.74
CA HIS A 76 3.21 20.19 -0.98
C HIS A 76 3.45 20.56 -2.45
N GLN A 77 3.86 19.61 -3.31
CA GLN A 77 4.21 19.87 -4.73
C GLN A 77 3.03 19.66 -5.69
N GLY A 78 1.79 19.93 -5.24
CA GLY A 78 0.53 19.57 -5.88
C GLY A 78 0.39 19.88 -7.39
N ASP A 79 0.99 20.97 -7.88
CA ASP A 79 0.92 21.32 -9.31
C ASP A 79 1.72 20.41 -10.24
N LYS A 80 2.79 19.78 -9.73
CA LYS A 80 3.55 18.77 -10.49
C LYS A 80 2.78 17.46 -10.61
N PHE A 81 1.97 17.10 -9.62
CA PHE A 81 1.16 15.89 -9.63
C PHE A 81 0.10 15.91 -10.73
N LYS A 82 -0.52 17.08 -10.98
CA LYS A 82 -1.51 17.25 -12.06
C LYS A 82 -1.00 16.81 -13.44
N LYS A 83 0.32 16.78 -13.66
CA LYS A 83 0.95 16.37 -14.93
C LYS A 83 1.04 14.84 -15.08
N SER A 84 0.99 14.07 -13.99
CA SER A 84 1.04 12.61 -14.00
C SER A 84 -0.22 12.01 -13.36
N PRO A 85 -1.19 11.56 -14.18
CA PRO A 85 -2.38 10.87 -13.68
C PRO A 85 -2.04 9.62 -12.86
N TYR A 86 -1.04 8.85 -13.30
CA TYR A 86 -0.57 7.66 -12.60
C TYR A 86 -0.10 7.99 -11.18
N LEU A 87 0.82 8.95 -11.02
CA LEU A 87 1.39 9.31 -9.72
C LEU A 87 0.36 9.96 -8.79
N THR A 88 -0.56 10.74 -9.35
CA THR A 88 -1.70 11.31 -8.61
C THR A 88 -2.61 10.21 -8.08
N MET A 89 -3.00 9.25 -8.92
CA MET A 89 -3.87 8.14 -8.52
C MET A 89 -3.14 7.18 -7.58
N LEU A 90 -1.83 6.99 -7.77
CA LEU A 90 -1.00 6.18 -6.87
C LEU A 90 -1.04 6.78 -5.46
N LEU A 91 -0.79 8.08 -5.34
CA LEU A 91 -0.83 8.80 -4.07
C LEU A 91 -2.20 8.62 -3.39
N TYR A 92 -3.28 9.00 -4.06
CA TYR A 92 -4.62 8.97 -3.45
C TYR A 92 -5.10 7.55 -3.14
N SER A 93 -4.75 6.55 -3.96
CA SER A 93 -5.13 5.15 -3.69
C SER A 93 -4.39 4.61 -2.46
N SER A 94 -3.09 4.91 -2.31
CA SER A 94 -2.31 4.49 -1.14
C SER A 94 -2.84 5.12 0.15
N TRP A 95 -3.15 6.43 0.13
CA TRP A 95 -3.73 7.11 1.29
C TRP A 95 -5.10 6.53 1.66
N LEU A 96 -5.92 6.21 0.67
CA LEU A 96 -7.22 5.58 0.90
C LEU A 96 -7.05 4.19 1.55
N GLN A 97 -6.15 3.34 1.02
CA GLN A 97 -5.89 2.01 1.57
C GLN A 97 -5.40 2.05 3.02
N ILE A 98 -4.61 3.05 3.38
CA ILE A 98 -4.15 3.21 4.77
C ILE A 98 -5.25 3.76 5.65
N GLY A 99 -6.03 4.72 5.16
CA GLY A 99 -7.20 5.21 5.87
C GLY A 99 -8.18 4.07 6.19
N THR A 100 -8.44 3.17 5.23
CA THR A 100 -9.29 2.00 5.45
C THR A 100 -8.65 0.97 6.37
N LEU A 101 -7.34 0.79 6.31
CA LEU A 101 -6.61 -0.09 7.24
C LEU A 101 -6.76 0.37 8.69
N VAL A 102 -6.61 1.68 8.94
CA VAL A 102 -6.80 2.28 10.26
C VAL A 102 -8.23 2.10 10.75
N ILE A 103 -9.22 2.30 9.86
CA ILE A 103 -10.63 2.05 10.18
C ILE A 103 -10.86 0.57 10.54
N CYS A 104 -10.33 -0.36 9.75
CA CYS A 104 -10.42 -1.80 10.03
C CYS A 104 -9.78 -2.17 11.37
N LEU A 105 -8.61 -1.62 11.69
CA LEU A 105 -7.94 -1.81 12.98
C LEU A 105 -8.80 -1.29 14.13
N ALA A 106 -9.35 -0.08 14.00
CA ALA A 106 -10.22 0.49 15.01
C ALA A 106 -11.48 -0.36 15.23
N LEU A 107 -12.10 -0.86 14.16
CA LEU A 107 -13.27 -1.74 14.25
C LEU A 107 -12.96 -3.05 14.97
N ILE A 108 -11.82 -3.68 14.68
CA ILE A 108 -11.41 -4.92 15.37
C ILE A 108 -11.17 -4.67 16.85
N MET A 109 -10.45 -3.61 17.21
CA MET A 109 -10.18 -3.25 18.60
C MET A 109 -11.46 -2.93 19.38
N CYS A 110 -12.46 -2.31 18.73
CA CYS A 110 -13.73 -1.97 19.37
C CYS A 110 -14.71 -3.15 19.48
N LEU A 111 -14.77 -4.01 18.46
CA LEU A 111 -15.79 -5.06 18.36
C LEU A 111 -15.33 -6.41 18.94
N VAL A 112 -14.03 -6.72 18.88
CA VAL A 112 -13.49 -8.02 19.30
C VAL A 112 -13.02 -7.94 20.75
N LYS A 113 -13.89 -8.35 21.68
CA LYS A 113 -13.57 -8.36 23.13
C LYS A 113 -12.79 -9.60 23.58
N LYS A 114 -12.76 -10.66 22.77
CA LYS A 114 -12.05 -11.91 23.10
C LYS A 114 -10.61 -11.82 22.63
N ALA A 115 -9.66 -11.78 23.56
CA ALA A 115 -8.22 -11.71 23.28
C ALA A 115 -7.73 -12.83 22.33
N ILE A 116 -8.32 -14.04 22.44
CA ILE A 116 -8.00 -15.21 21.60
C ILE A 116 -8.25 -14.95 20.11
N LEU A 117 -9.28 -14.17 19.78
CA LEU A 117 -9.61 -13.79 18.40
C LEU A 117 -8.93 -12.48 17.97
N LEU A 118 -8.62 -11.61 18.93
CA LEU A 118 -8.01 -10.30 18.69
C LEU A 118 -6.60 -10.42 18.11
N VAL A 119 -5.74 -11.22 18.75
CA VAL A 119 -4.32 -11.34 18.34
C VAL A 119 -4.17 -11.86 16.90
N PRO A 120 -4.83 -12.96 16.48
CA PRO A 120 -4.63 -13.47 15.12
C PRO A 120 -5.25 -12.56 14.03
N LEU A 121 -6.30 -11.79 14.35
CA LEU A 121 -6.85 -10.78 13.45
C LEU A 121 -5.87 -9.61 13.23
N LEU A 122 -5.27 -9.12 14.32
CA LEU A 122 -4.23 -8.08 14.25
C LEU A 122 -3.03 -8.56 13.44
N VAL A 123 -2.55 -9.78 13.71
CA VAL A 123 -1.44 -10.38 12.95
C VAL A 123 -1.78 -10.50 11.47
N SER A 124 -3.01 -10.93 11.13
CA SER A 124 -3.42 -11.05 9.72
C SER A 124 -3.45 -9.70 9.00
N LEU A 125 -3.92 -8.63 9.65
CA LEU A 125 -3.86 -7.29 9.06
C LEU A 125 -2.43 -6.79 8.87
N CYS A 126 -1.57 -6.97 9.86
CA CYS A 126 -0.17 -6.60 9.73
C CYS A 126 0.53 -7.42 8.63
N GLN A 127 0.18 -8.70 8.47
CA GLN A 127 0.69 -9.56 7.39
C GLN A 127 0.23 -9.10 6.02
N MET A 128 -1.03 -8.71 5.86
CA MET A 128 -1.53 -8.14 4.61
C MET A 128 -0.70 -6.94 4.16
N PHE A 129 -0.32 -6.09 5.12
CA PHE A 129 0.36 -4.84 4.89
C PHE A 129 1.86 -5.01 4.63
N ALA A 130 2.53 -5.83 5.44
CA ALA A 130 3.98 -5.97 5.39
C ALA A 130 4.45 -7.13 4.49
N TRP A 131 3.60 -8.14 4.25
CA TRP A 131 4.03 -9.43 3.71
C TRP A 131 3.21 -9.95 2.52
N GLN A 132 2.20 -9.20 2.06
CA GLN A 132 1.38 -9.58 0.91
C GLN A 132 1.38 -8.51 -0.18
N PRO A 133 2.52 -8.32 -0.88
CA PRO A 133 2.65 -7.27 -1.89
C PRO A 133 1.67 -7.46 -3.05
N ILE A 134 1.33 -8.71 -3.42
CA ILE A 134 0.35 -8.98 -4.48
C ILE A 134 -1.02 -8.42 -4.10
N PHE A 135 -1.45 -8.64 -2.85
CA PHE A 135 -2.75 -8.17 -2.39
C PHE A 135 -2.77 -6.64 -2.31
N TRP A 136 -1.71 -6.05 -1.75
CA TRP A 136 -1.59 -4.60 -1.62
C TRP A 136 -1.53 -3.89 -2.97
N ILE A 137 -0.57 -4.27 -3.83
CA ILE A 137 -0.36 -3.67 -5.16
C ILE A 137 -1.59 -3.93 -6.04
N GLY A 138 -2.17 -5.13 -5.99
CA GLY A 138 -3.36 -5.48 -6.77
C GLY A 138 -4.57 -4.63 -6.40
N THR A 139 -4.88 -4.52 -5.10
CA THR A 139 -5.98 -3.66 -4.65
C THR A 139 -5.72 -2.18 -4.92
N GLN A 140 -4.46 -1.74 -4.87
CA GLN A 140 -4.05 -0.38 -5.17
C GLN A 140 -4.28 -0.05 -6.64
N TRP A 141 -3.90 -0.96 -7.55
CA TRP A 141 -4.13 -0.82 -8.98
C TRP A 141 -5.63 -0.74 -9.34
N ILE A 142 -6.46 -1.59 -8.72
CA ILE A 142 -7.92 -1.54 -8.95
C ILE A 142 -8.48 -0.18 -8.50
N LEU A 143 -8.06 0.31 -7.32
CA LEU A 143 -8.46 1.63 -6.84
C LEU A 143 -8.01 2.75 -7.78
N MET A 144 -6.78 2.68 -8.31
CA MET A 144 -6.28 3.63 -9.30
C MET A 144 -7.14 3.64 -10.56
N MET A 145 -7.53 2.47 -11.07
CA MET A 145 -8.43 2.37 -12.23
C MET A 145 -9.81 2.96 -11.93
N MET A 146 -10.42 2.62 -10.79
CA MET A 146 -11.72 3.18 -10.40
C MET A 146 -11.67 4.71 -10.30
N MET A 147 -10.58 5.27 -9.77
CA MET A 147 -10.37 6.72 -9.72
C MET A 147 -10.12 7.32 -11.10
N PHE A 148 -9.43 6.61 -11.99
CA PHE A 148 -9.23 7.03 -13.38
C PHE A 148 -10.56 7.16 -14.12
N TYR A 149 -11.38 6.11 -14.12
CA TYR A 149 -12.71 6.13 -14.75
C TYR A 149 -13.61 7.23 -14.19
N ARG A 150 -13.55 7.46 -12.87
CA ARG A 150 -14.27 8.58 -12.24
C ARG A 150 -13.80 9.95 -12.75
N SER A 151 -12.52 10.13 -13.04
CA SER A 151 -11.98 11.41 -13.49
C SER A 151 -12.37 11.77 -14.93
N THR A 152 -12.71 10.78 -15.75
CA THR A 152 -13.10 10.95 -17.15
C THR A 152 -14.60 11.21 -17.35
N ASP A 153 -15.46 10.71 -16.46
CA ASP A 153 -16.91 10.93 -16.54
C ASP A 153 -17.31 12.25 -15.85
N LYS A 154 -17.77 13.23 -16.63
CA LYS A 154 -18.31 14.51 -16.14
C LYS A 154 -19.69 14.37 -15.49
N GLU A 155 -20.39 13.27 -15.75
CA GLU A 155 -21.71 12.97 -15.21
C GLU A 155 -21.66 11.61 -14.49
N GLN A 156 -21.66 11.61 -13.15
CA GLN A 156 -22.61 10.84 -12.32
C GLN A 156 -22.14 10.60 -10.87
N SER A 157 -23.14 10.75 -10.00
CA SER A 157 -23.19 10.66 -8.54
C SER A 157 -22.86 9.27 -7.92
N ILE A 158 -22.75 8.21 -8.72
CA ILE A 158 -22.68 6.82 -8.23
C ILE A 158 -21.27 6.42 -7.76
N TRP A 159 -20.22 7.11 -8.22
CA TRP A 159 -18.82 6.89 -7.83
C TRP A 159 -18.36 7.82 -6.71
N ARG A 160 -19.14 7.91 -5.62
CA ARG A 160 -18.74 8.65 -4.41
C ARG A 160 -17.46 8.08 -3.81
N LEU A 161 -16.71 8.91 -3.08
CA LEU A 161 -15.58 8.49 -2.24
C LEU A 161 -15.94 7.28 -1.34
N GLN A 162 -17.22 7.20 -0.94
CA GLN A 162 -17.83 6.09 -0.22
C GLN A 162 -17.65 4.74 -0.93
N THR A 163 -17.82 4.66 -2.25
CA THR A 163 -17.67 3.40 -3.01
C THR A 163 -16.22 2.92 -3.01
N LEU A 164 -15.26 3.84 -3.17
CA LEU A 164 -13.83 3.52 -3.09
C LEU A 164 -13.44 3.04 -1.69
N LEU A 165 -13.97 3.72 -0.65
CA LEU A 165 -13.75 3.36 0.74
C LEU A 165 -14.37 2.00 1.08
N LEU A 166 -15.61 1.75 0.66
CA LEU A 166 -16.30 0.47 0.85
C LEU A 166 -15.57 -0.67 0.13
N PHE A 167 -15.13 -0.46 -1.11
CA PHE A 167 -14.34 -1.44 -1.84
C PHE A 167 -13.04 -1.76 -1.11
N SER A 168 -12.30 -0.73 -0.68
CA SER A 168 -11.04 -0.92 0.03
C SER A 168 -11.24 -1.63 1.37
N LEU A 169 -12.26 -1.26 2.15
CA LEU A 169 -12.62 -1.97 3.38
C LEU A 169 -13.02 -3.42 3.10
N PHE A 170 -13.86 -3.66 2.10
CA PHE A 170 -14.30 -5.00 1.72
C PHE A 170 -13.12 -5.88 1.33
N ALA A 171 -12.17 -5.36 0.54
CA ALA A 171 -10.96 -6.10 0.18
C ALA A 171 -10.17 -6.51 1.42
N GLN A 172 -9.94 -5.58 2.36
CA GLN A 172 -9.20 -5.87 3.60
C GLN A 172 -9.92 -6.89 4.49
N LEU A 173 -11.25 -6.79 4.61
CA LEU A 173 -12.08 -7.76 5.32
C LEU A 173 -12.03 -9.15 4.65
N ALA A 174 -12.16 -9.21 3.32
CA ALA A 174 -12.10 -10.46 2.57
C ALA A 174 -10.75 -11.16 2.74
N TYR A 175 -9.64 -10.39 2.70
CA TYR A 175 -8.31 -10.93 2.99
C TYR A 175 -8.24 -11.52 4.39
N MET A 176 -8.74 -10.80 5.40
CA MET A 176 -8.76 -11.32 6.77
C MET A 176 -9.57 -12.61 6.88
N ILE A 177 -10.76 -12.67 6.29
CA ILE A 177 -11.62 -13.87 6.31
C ILE A 177 -10.90 -15.05 5.67
N LEU A 178 -10.25 -14.86 4.51
CA LEU A 178 -9.50 -15.92 3.84
C LEU A 178 -8.26 -16.36 4.64
N SER A 179 -7.58 -15.43 5.30
CA SER A 179 -6.42 -15.72 6.17
C SER A 179 -6.83 -16.46 7.46
N PHE A 180 -8.04 -16.19 7.97
CA PHE A 180 -8.58 -16.79 9.18
C PHE A 180 -9.27 -18.15 8.92
N GLY A 181 -9.97 -18.28 7.79
CA GLY A 181 -10.74 -19.47 7.42
C GLY A 181 -9.89 -20.73 7.18
N GLY A 182 -8.57 -20.59 7.05
CA GLY A 182 -7.64 -21.72 6.98
C GLY A 182 -6.99 -22.11 8.33
N LYS A 183 -7.37 -21.47 9.45
CA LYS A 183 -6.72 -21.63 10.77
C LYS A 183 -7.69 -21.97 11.91
N LEU A 184 -8.91 -22.36 11.58
CA LEU A 184 -9.91 -23.00 12.46
C LEU A 184 -10.09 -24.46 12.03
#